data_AF-A0A0C3E2J7-F1
#
_entry.id   AF-A0A0C3E2J7-F1
#
_cell.length_a   1.000
_cell.length_b   1.000
_cell.length_c   1.000
_cell.angle_alpha   90.00
_cell.angle_beta   90.00
_cell.angle_gamma   90.00
#
_symmetry.space_group_name_H-M   'P 1'
#
loop_
_entity.id
_entity.type
_entity.pdbx_description
1 polymer ?
#
loop_
_entity_poly.entity_id
_entity_poly.type
_entity_poly.pdbx_seq_one_letter_code
_entity_poly.pdbx_strand_id
1 'polypeptide(L)'
;MSQSVDSSEAIIMNFVENIRDPFTFAFVITSLCACLLTLLVVLFVFSTRELRRRLIFRLNVISICFALTLGVLNFIVSGGAILRPFDPIPQSLYITTIVAALFPPVFYDSILLTRLLALYPVDRTPFPVLIRILAFPICVKCGRLVVLSLYILHYVNESRDLATFKAHAQATWYRNPFITTEWTLQMFDNLYSSGLFMYQLYTQSAQMSPVGYGSHVFSFPEVGSIGRRIREIFYISVANFVFPVLFNVGQIICITSDPSFYVGTLLLLVNTYVSVIGVLFATIWVSGGEYVRRQTAANSPETSLRFTPLDRRAFGPTRQVDIGSGFKAVEERRRPTLELSKTDVDFDDLELDKITGENRLPSGPGPYSKYSNIEVLIKRDVEQA
;
A
#
# COMPACT_ATOMS: atom_id res chain seq x y z
N MET A 1 57.84 19.50 -6.96
CA MET A 1 56.93 19.12 -8.06
C MET A 1 56.07 17.90 -7.73
N SER A 2 56.43 17.05 -6.75
CA SER A 2 55.58 15.97 -6.24
C SER A 2 54.39 16.45 -5.38
N GLN A 3 54.61 17.44 -4.51
CA GLN A 3 53.56 17.94 -3.59
C GLN A 3 52.30 18.51 -4.27
N SER A 4 52.38 19.00 -5.50
CA SER A 4 51.21 19.55 -6.21
C SER A 4 50.29 18.46 -6.77
N VAL A 5 50.84 17.28 -7.09
CA VAL A 5 50.07 16.15 -7.63
C VAL A 5 49.22 15.55 -6.51
N ASP A 6 49.82 15.31 -5.34
CA ASP A 6 49.14 14.76 -4.17
C ASP A 6 47.96 15.64 -3.71
N SER A 7 48.10 16.96 -3.80
CA SER A 7 47.04 17.90 -3.45
C SER A 7 45.85 17.83 -4.42
N SER A 8 46.08 17.63 -5.71
CA SER A 8 45.00 17.58 -6.71
C SER A 8 44.20 16.28 -6.62
N GLU A 9 44.87 15.16 -6.35
CA GLU A 9 44.23 13.86 -6.15
C GLU A 9 43.34 13.87 -4.91
N ALA A 10 43.82 14.44 -3.80
CA ALA A 10 43.03 14.58 -2.57
C ALA A 10 41.74 15.40 -2.77
N ILE A 11 41.79 16.48 -3.58
CA ILE A 11 40.61 17.31 -3.89
C ILE A 11 39.61 16.51 -4.73
N ILE A 12 40.07 15.77 -5.74
CA ILE A 12 39.22 14.95 -6.61
C ILE A 12 38.54 13.83 -5.80
N MET A 13 39.29 13.13 -4.95
CA MET A 13 38.75 12.03 -4.13
C MET A 13 37.70 12.56 -3.14
N ASN A 14 37.97 13.68 -2.47
CA ASN A 14 36.99 14.31 -1.58
C ASN A 14 35.72 14.76 -2.34
N PHE A 15 35.88 15.29 -3.56
CA PHE A 15 34.73 15.65 -4.40
C PHE A 15 33.88 14.42 -4.78
N VAL A 16 34.52 13.33 -5.20
CA VAL A 16 33.85 12.07 -5.55
C VAL A 16 33.11 11.48 -4.36
N GLU A 17 33.73 11.47 -3.18
CA GLU A 17 33.11 10.99 -1.94
C GLU A 17 31.88 11.81 -1.56
N ASN A 18 31.93 13.14 -1.72
CA ASN A 18 30.79 14.01 -1.40
C ASN A 18 29.59 13.83 -2.35
N ILE A 19 29.81 13.36 -3.58
CA ILE A 19 28.75 13.14 -4.59
C ILE A 19 28.14 11.75 -4.51
N ARG A 20 28.95 10.74 -4.14
CA ARG A 20 28.56 9.33 -4.16
C ARG A 20 27.26 9.05 -3.41
N ASP A 21 27.14 9.62 -2.22
CA ASP A 21 25.99 9.45 -1.34
C ASP A 21 24.71 10.09 -1.92
N PRO A 22 24.67 11.40 -2.21
CA PRO A 22 23.53 12.02 -2.90
C PRO A 22 23.12 11.32 -4.20
N PHE A 23 24.10 10.88 -5.01
CA PHE A 23 23.83 10.18 -6.26
C PHE A 23 23.13 8.84 -6.02
N THR A 24 23.61 8.07 -5.05
CA THR A 24 23.02 6.78 -4.70
C THR A 24 21.60 6.94 -4.16
N PHE A 25 21.34 7.96 -3.33
CA PHE A 25 19.97 8.32 -2.93
C PHE A 25 19.07 8.62 -4.13
N ALA A 26 19.51 9.53 -5.01
CA ALA A 26 18.74 9.92 -6.17
C ALA A 26 18.41 8.72 -7.07
N PHE A 27 19.38 7.84 -7.30
CA PHE A 27 19.20 6.64 -8.12
C PHE A 27 18.16 5.67 -7.53
N VAL A 28 18.31 5.31 -6.25
CA VAL A 28 17.40 4.37 -5.57
C VAL A 28 15.98 4.94 -5.50
N ILE A 29 15.84 6.20 -5.09
CA ILE A 29 14.54 6.85 -4.91
C ILE A 29 13.82 7.03 -6.26
N THR A 30 14.55 7.43 -7.32
CA THR A 30 13.96 7.58 -8.65
C THR A 30 13.43 6.24 -9.17
N SER A 31 14.17 5.16 -8.95
CA SER A 31 13.74 3.80 -9.32
C SER A 31 12.46 3.40 -8.58
N LEU A 32 12.38 3.67 -7.27
CA LEU A 32 11.18 3.41 -6.46
C LEU A 32 9.99 4.28 -6.86
N CYS A 33 10.22 5.55 -7.21
CA CYS A 33 9.19 6.44 -7.74
C CYS A 33 8.61 5.93 -9.07
N ALA A 34 9.47 5.46 -9.99
CA ALA A 34 9.03 4.87 -11.25
C ALA A 34 8.15 3.63 -11.02
N CYS A 35 8.52 2.78 -10.06
CA CYS A 35 7.70 1.65 -9.63
C CYS A 35 6.33 2.11 -9.08
N LEU A 36 6.30 3.13 -8.21
CA LEU A 36 5.05 3.66 -7.67
C LEU A 36 4.15 4.28 -8.74
N LEU A 37 4.70 5.01 -9.70
CA LEU A 37 3.94 5.55 -10.83
C LEU A 37 3.32 4.43 -11.67
N THR A 38 4.08 3.37 -11.92
CA THR A 38 3.57 2.18 -12.63
C THR A 38 2.42 1.54 -11.84
N LEU A 39 2.58 1.35 -10.53
CA LEU A 39 1.53 0.81 -9.67
C LEU A 39 0.31 1.72 -9.60
N LEU A 40 0.48 3.05 -9.62
CA LEU A 40 -0.62 4.00 -9.68
C LEU A 40 -1.45 3.83 -10.95
N VAL A 41 -0.78 3.73 -12.11
CA VAL A 41 -1.44 3.47 -13.40
C VAL A 41 -2.19 2.14 -13.36
N VAL A 42 -1.53 1.08 -12.92
CA VAL A 42 -2.14 -0.26 -12.76
C VAL A 42 -3.36 -0.21 -11.84
N LEU A 43 -3.27 0.52 -10.72
CA LEU A 43 -4.36 0.70 -9.79
C LEU A 43 -5.56 1.39 -10.46
N PHE A 44 -5.34 2.41 -11.30
CA PHE A 44 -6.41 3.08 -12.02
C PHE A 44 -7.05 2.21 -13.12
N VAL A 45 -6.24 1.45 -13.85
CA VAL A 45 -6.69 0.54 -14.92
C VAL A 45 -7.59 -0.57 -14.36
N PHE A 46 -7.21 -1.19 -13.23
CA PHE A 46 -8.00 -2.24 -12.61
C PHE A 46 -9.13 -1.73 -11.69
N SER A 47 -9.22 -0.42 -11.46
CA SER A 47 -10.20 0.16 -10.54
C SER A 47 -11.52 0.49 -11.22
N THR A 48 -12.56 -0.26 -10.84
CA THR A 48 -13.95 -0.02 -11.23
C THR A 48 -14.52 1.22 -10.51
N ARG A 49 -15.60 1.81 -11.07
CA ARG A 49 -16.30 2.96 -10.45
C ARG A 49 -16.73 2.68 -9.00
N GLU A 50 -17.10 1.43 -8.70
CA GLU A 50 -17.46 0.98 -7.34
C GLU A 50 -16.25 0.95 -6.40
N LEU A 51 -15.11 0.44 -6.86
CA LEU A 51 -13.88 0.35 -6.06
C LEU A 51 -13.35 1.73 -5.68
N ARG A 52 -13.42 2.71 -6.60
CA ARG A 52 -13.00 4.12 -6.37
C ARG A 52 -13.77 4.81 -5.23
N ARG A 53 -14.99 4.35 -4.93
CA ARG A 53 -15.80 4.87 -3.82
C ARG A 53 -15.38 4.30 -2.46
N ARG A 54 -14.64 3.19 -2.42
CA ARG A 54 -14.17 2.59 -1.17
C ARG A 54 -13.04 3.42 -0.56
N LEU A 55 -13.07 3.58 0.76
CA LEU A 55 -12.07 4.34 1.53
C LEU A 55 -10.64 3.85 1.26
N ILE A 56 -10.44 2.52 1.17
CA ILE A 56 -9.13 1.89 0.94
C ILE A 56 -8.49 2.38 -0.37
N PHE A 57 -9.27 2.55 -1.44
CA PHE A 57 -8.75 3.04 -2.72
C PHE A 57 -8.22 4.48 -2.58
N ARG A 58 -9.00 5.35 -1.93
CA ARG A 58 -8.60 6.76 -1.72
C ARG A 58 -7.34 6.86 -0.86
N LEU A 59 -7.28 6.08 0.22
CA LEU A 59 -6.11 6.03 1.10
C LEU A 59 -4.85 5.54 0.36
N ASN A 60 -4.97 4.54 -0.51
CA ASN A 60 -3.85 4.07 -1.34
C ASN A 60 -3.36 5.13 -2.34
N VAL A 61 -4.27 5.90 -2.95
CA VAL A 61 -3.87 6.99 -3.86
C VAL A 61 -3.15 8.09 -3.07
N ILE A 62 -3.68 8.46 -1.92
CA ILE A 62 -3.06 9.45 -1.03
C ILE A 62 -1.67 8.99 -0.58
N SER A 63 -1.49 7.71 -0.25
CA SER A 63 -0.16 7.20 0.14
C SER A 63 0.86 7.23 -0.99
N ILE A 64 0.46 6.93 -2.22
CA ILE A 64 1.31 7.11 -3.39
C ILE A 64 1.70 8.59 -3.56
N CYS A 65 0.75 9.51 -3.44
CA CYS A 65 1.03 10.94 -3.57
C CYS A 65 2.04 11.42 -2.51
N PHE A 66 1.93 10.97 -1.25
CA PHE A 66 2.90 11.29 -0.22
C PHE A 66 4.29 10.73 -0.53
N ALA A 67 4.38 9.46 -0.96
CA ALA A 67 5.65 8.84 -1.32
C ALA A 67 6.30 9.52 -2.53
N LEU A 68 5.53 9.89 -3.56
CA LEU A 68 6.04 10.65 -4.71
C LEU A 68 6.50 12.05 -4.31
N THR A 69 5.76 12.74 -3.43
CA THR A 69 6.16 14.04 -2.90
C THR A 69 7.49 13.93 -2.16
N LEU A 70 7.65 12.91 -1.32
CA LEU A 70 8.92 12.61 -0.64
C LEU A 70 10.04 12.34 -1.65
N GLY A 71 9.75 11.61 -2.74
CA GLY A 71 10.70 11.36 -3.82
C GLY A 71 11.18 12.64 -4.49
N VAL A 72 10.26 13.54 -4.83
CA VAL A 72 10.57 14.86 -5.41
C VAL A 72 11.42 15.70 -4.45
N LEU A 73 11.03 15.76 -3.17
CA LEU A 73 11.79 16.51 -2.16
C LEU A 73 13.23 15.97 -2.02
N ASN A 74 13.39 14.65 -1.94
CA ASN A 74 14.72 14.03 -1.90
C ASN A 74 15.51 14.30 -3.18
N PHE A 75 14.87 14.25 -4.36
CA PHE A 75 15.54 14.58 -5.61
C PHE A 75 16.04 16.02 -5.65
N ILE A 76 15.27 16.99 -5.12
CA ILE A 76 15.70 18.39 -5.03
C ILE A 76 16.88 18.52 -4.06
N VAL A 77 16.82 17.87 -2.89
CA VAL A 77 17.90 17.91 -1.88
C VAL A 77 19.18 17.25 -2.42
N SER A 78 19.09 16.03 -2.93
CA SER A 78 20.23 15.28 -3.48
C SER A 78 20.77 15.91 -4.75
N GLY A 79 19.90 16.31 -5.69
CA GLY A 79 20.30 17.00 -6.92
C GLY A 79 20.94 18.36 -6.65
N GLY A 80 20.45 19.10 -5.66
CA GLY A 80 21.07 20.33 -5.18
C GLY A 80 22.50 20.08 -4.67
N ALA A 81 22.69 19.03 -3.86
CA ALA A 81 24.01 18.66 -3.35
C ALA A 81 25.00 18.24 -4.45
N ILE A 82 24.52 17.62 -5.55
CA ILE A 82 25.36 17.21 -6.68
C ILE A 82 25.71 18.40 -7.57
N LEU A 83 24.71 19.21 -7.95
CA LEU A 83 24.87 20.30 -8.91
C LEU A 83 25.56 21.52 -8.31
N ARG A 84 25.38 21.76 -7.01
CA ARG A 84 25.87 22.95 -6.29
C ARG A 84 26.46 22.54 -4.93
N PRO A 85 27.60 21.82 -4.92
CA PRO A 85 28.17 21.25 -3.69
C PRO A 85 28.61 22.30 -2.66
N PHE A 86 28.83 23.55 -3.10
CA PHE A 86 29.25 24.66 -2.24
C PHE A 86 28.08 25.53 -1.75
N ASP A 87 26.89 25.38 -2.32
CA ASP A 87 25.72 26.15 -1.91
C ASP A 87 24.97 25.40 -0.80
N PRO A 88 24.75 26.02 0.38
CA PRO A 88 24.02 25.37 1.44
C PRO A 88 22.57 25.12 1.03
N ILE A 89 22.08 23.91 1.30
CA ILE A 89 20.67 23.56 1.08
C ILE A 89 19.81 24.37 2.06
N PRO A 90 18.73 25.03 1.61
CA PRO A 90 17.85 25.77 2.50
C PRO A 90 17.34 24.90 3.65
N GLN A 91 17.47 25.40 4.88
CA GLN A 91 17.04 24.71 6.10
C GLN A 91 15.57 24.26 6.04
N SER A 92 14.69 25.12 5.53
CA SER A 92 13.27 24.81 5.39
C SER A 92 13.03 23.57 4.54
N LEU A 93 13.72 23.45 3.41
CA LEU A 93 13.61 22.30 2.51
C LEU A 93 14.08 21.01 3.19
N TYR A 94 15.16 21.07 3.96
CA TYR A 94 15.68 19.91 4.69
C TYR A 94 14.69 19.45 5.76
N ILE A 95 14.15 20.37 6.57
CA ILE A 95 13.13 20.08 7.59
C ILE A 95 11.87 19.52 6.93
N THR A 96 11.38 20.12 5.84
CA THR A 96 10.22 19.61 5.11
C THR A 96 10.46 18.19 4.60
N THR A 97 11.67 17.88 4.12
CA THR A 97 12.03 16.53 3.67
C THR A 97 12.03 15.53 4.83
N ILE A 98 12.57 15.90 6.01
CA ILE A 98 12.52 15.06 7.22
C ILE A 98 11.06 14.80 7.65
N VAL A 99 10.24 15.85 7.72
CA VAL A 99 8.82 15.73 8.09
C VAL A 99 8.09 14.82 7.10
N ALA A 100 8.32 15.02 5.79
CA ALA A 100 7.75 14.19 4.74
C ALA A 100 8.28 12.75 4.75
N ALA A 101 9.44 12.47 5.35
CA ALA A 101 9.96 11.11 5.51
C ALA A 101 9.36 10.40 6.73
N LEU A 102 9.18 11.13 7.84
CA LEU A 102 8.83 10.54 9.13
C LEU A 102 7.32 10.43 9.39
N PHE A 103 6.52 11.40 8.93
CA PHE A 103 5.08 11.41 9.22
C PHE A 103 4.23 10.46 8.35
N PRO A 104 4.45 10.35 7.03
CA PRO A 104 3.64 9.48 6.18
C PRO A 104 3.54 8.01 6.62
N PRO A 105 4.60 7.36 7.15
CA PRO A 105 4.50 6.02 7.72
C PRO A 105 3.36 5.85 8.75
N VAL A 106 3.11 6.84 9.61
CA VAL A 106 2.01 6.81 10.59
C VAL A 106 0.64 6.69 9.89
N PHE A 107 0.48 7.38 8.75
CA PHE A 107 -0.71 7.32 7.92
C PHE A 107 -0.80 6.01 7.15
N TYR A 108 0.32 5.47 6.66
CA TYR A 108 0.34 4.19 5.94
C TYR A 108 -0.12 3.04 6.81
N ASP A 109 0.31 3.02 8.07
CA ASP A 109 -0.13 2.01 9.02
C ASP A 109 -1.62 2.14 9.37
N SER A 110 -2.23 3.32 9.16
CA SER A 110 -3.68 3.51 9.29
C SER A 110 -4.45 2.87 8.13
N ILE A 111 -3.82 2.68 6.97
CA ILE A 111 -4.38 1.92 5.84
C ILE A 111 -4.46 0.44 6.22
N LEU A 112 -3.41 -0.09 6.87
CA LEU A 112 -3.41 -1.46 7.39
C LEU A 112 -4.53 -1.66 8.42
N LEU A 113 -4.71 -0.71 9.34
CA LEU A 113 -5.79 -0.75 10.32
C LEU A 113 -7.18 -0.71 9.65
N THR A 114 -7.34 0.12 8.62
CA THR A 114 -8.59 0.19 7.83
C THR A 114 -8.88 -1.14 7.12
N ARG A 115 -7.85 -1.84 6.65
CA ARG A 115 -8.02 -3.19 6.05
C ARG A 115 -8.38 -4.24 7.09
N LEU A 116 -7.79 -4.15 8.28
CA LEU A 116 -8.17 -5.00 9.40
C LEU A 116 -9.65 -4.80 9.74
N LEU A 117 -10.11 -3.55 9.77
CA LEU A 117 -11.52 -3.22 9.97
C LEU A 117 -12.44 -3.78 8.89
N ALA A 118 -12.00 -3.88 7.64
CA ALA A 118 -12.79 -4.54 6.60
C ALA A 118 -13.00 -6.04 6.85
N LEU A 119 -12.15 -6.69 7.65
CA LEU A 119 -12.29 -8.11 8.05
C LEU A 119 -13.16 -8.30 9.30
N TYR A 120 -13.34 -7.24 10.09
CA TYR A 120 -14.25 -7.20 11.23
C TYR A 120 -15.50 -6.41 10.83
N PRO A 121 -16.51 -7.06 10.20
CA PRO A 121 -17.72 -6.37 9.82
C PRO A 121 -18.31 -5.69 11.05
N VAL A 122 -18.44 -4.36 10.95
CA VAL A 122 -18.97 -3.49 12.02
C VAL A 122 -20.36 -3.96 12.44
N ASP A 123 -21.11 -4.55 11.52
CA ASP A 123 -22.48 -5.04 11.74
C ASP A 123 -22.55 -6.30 12.62
N ARG A 124 -21.49 -7.11 12.67
CA ARG A 124 -21.49 -8.39 13.44
C ARG A 124 -20.69 -8.32 14.72
N THR A 125 -19.73 -7.40 14.80
CA THR A 125 -18.82 -7.33 15.94
C THR A 125 -19.41 -6.37 16.97
N PRO A 126 -19.68 -6.81 18.21
CA PRO A 126 -20.24 -5.92 19.21
C PRO A 126 -19.28 -4.75 19.45
N PHE A 127 -19.82 -3.53 19.45
CA PHE A 127 -19.06 -2.28 19.52
C PHE A 127 -18.01 -2.23 20.66
N PRO A 128 -18.27 -2.75 21.89
CA PRO A 128 -17.25 -2.79 22.94
C PRO A 128 -16.02 -3.63 22.59
N VAL A 129 -16.19 -4.71 21.82
CA VAL A 129 -15.08 -5.54 21.35
C VAL A 129 -14.28 -4.80 20.29
N LEU A 130 -14.96 -4.12 19.37
CA LEU A 130 -14.31 -3.30 18.35
C LEU A 130 -13.45 -2.19 18.97
N ILE A 131 -13.98 -1.50 19.99
CA ILE A 131 -13.21 -0.50 20.74
C ILE A 131 -11.97 -1.12 21.39
N ARG A 132 -12.09 -2.28 22.04
CA ARG A 132 -10.95 -2.93 22.69
C ARG A 132 -9.84 -3.30 21.69
N ILE A 133 -10.22 -3.73 20.49
CA ILE A 133 -9.29 -4.08 19.41
C ILE A 133 -8.61 -2.83 18.84
N LEU A 134 -9.36 -1.73 18.65
CA LEU A 134 -8.85 -0.50 18.07
C LEU A 134 -8.11 0.41 19.06
N ALA A 135 -8.36 0.27 20.36
CA ALA A 135 -7.77 1.12 21.38
C ALA A 135 -6.24 1.08 21.33
N PHE A 136 -5.65 -0.12 21.22
CA PHE A 136 -4.20 -0.26 21.18
C PHE A 136 -3.55 0.43 19.96
N PRO A 137 -3.95 0.14 18.69
CA PRO A 137 -3.38 0.83 17.52
C PRO A 137 -3.58 2.34 17.55
N ILE A 138 -4.74 2.82 18.01
CA ILE A 138 -5.01 4.26 18.11
C ILE A 138 -4.07 4.91 19.14
N CYS A 139 -3.93 4.32 20.33
CA CYS A 139 -3.00 4.81 21.35
C CYS A 139 -1.55 4.83 20.86
N VAL A 140 -1.11 3.77 20.16
CA VAL A 140 0.24 3.70 19.58
C VAL A 140 0.44 4.81 18.56
N LYS A 141 -0.53 5.05 17.65
CA LYS A 141 -0.44 6.14 16.66
C LYS A 141 -0.38 7.52 17.31
N CYS A 142 -1.17 7.76 18.34
CA CYS A 142 -1.08 9.01 19.11
C CYS A 142 0.31 9.17 19.74
N GLY A 143 0.86 8.11 20.35
CA GLY A 143 2.21 8.10 20.90
C GLY A 143 3.28 8.42 19.85
N ARG A 144 3.18 7.82 18.66
CA ARG A 144 4.07 8.07 17.52
C ARG A 144 4.03 9.52 17.07
N LEU A 145 2.82 10.10 16.90
CA LEU A 145 2.68 11.51 16.54
C LEU A 145 3.31 12.44 17.58
N VAL A 146 3.17 12.14 18.88
CA VAL A 146 3.82 12.90 19.95
C VAL A 146 5.35 12.79 19.86
N VAL A 147 5.88 11.57 19.75
CA VAL A 147 7.34 11.33 19.66
C VAL A 147 7.94 12.02 18.44
N LEU A 148 7.31 11.91 17.27
CA LEU A 148 7.75 12.58 16.05
C LEU A 148 7.68 14.11 16.18
N SER A 149 6.63 14.65 16.81
CA SER A 149 6.50 16.10 17.02
C SER A 149 7.59 16.62 17.97
N LEU A 150 7.88 15.88 19.04
CA LEU A 150 8.97 16.20 19.97
C LEU A 150 10.33 16.11 19.29
N TYR A 151 10.55 15.09 18.46
CA TYR A 151 11.78 14.95 17.67
C TYR A 151 11.99 16.16 16.75
N ILE A 152 10.98 16.55 15.96
CA ILE A 152 11.11 17.69 15.06
C ILE A 152 11.34 18.99 15.84
N LEU A 153 10.61 19.21 16.93
CA LEU A 153 10.79 20.40 17.77
C LEU A 153 12.23 20.48 18.32
N HIS A 154 12.73 19.38 18.86
CA HIS A 154 14.08 19.30 19.41
C HIS A 154 15.13 19.51 18.31
N TYR A 155 14.99 18.81 17.18
CA TYR A 155 15.87 18.93 16.02
C TYR A 155 15.94 20.37 15.49
N VAL A 156 14.79 21.04 15.35
CA VAL A 156 14.75 22.44 14.89
C VAL A 156 15.41 23.39 15.88
N ASN A 157 15.25 23.18 17.18
CA ASN A 157 15.86 24.03 18.20
C ASN A 157 17.39 23.87 18.24
N GLU A 158 17.90 22.64 18.22
CA GLU A 158 19.35 22.38 18.25
C GLU A 158 20.06 22.77 16.95
N SER A 159 19.35 22.70 15.82
CA SER A 159 19.91 23.05 14.51
C SER A 159 20.24 24.54 14.34
N ARG A 160 19.78 25.42 15.24
CA ARG A 160 20.06 26.86 15.18
C ARG A 160 21.52 27.21 15.46
N ASP A 161 22.23 26.33 16.16
CA ASP A 161 23.59 26.61 16.67
C ASP A 161 24.70 26.00 15.80
N LEU A 162 24.36 25.22 14.76
CA LEU A 162 25.33 24.45 13.97
C LEU A 162 25.54 25.01 12.57
N ALA A 163 26.80 25.01 12.12
CA ALA A 163 27.21 25.56 10.83
C ALA A 163 26.58 24.83 9.61
N THR A 164 26.21 23.54 9.73
CA THR A 164 25.53 22.80 8.66
C THR A 164 24.49 21.80 9.20
N PHE A 165 23.31 21.76 8.56
CA PHE A 165 22.23 20.80 8.87
C PHE A 165 22.64 19.35 8.70
N LYS A 166 23.47 19.06 7.70
CA LYS A 166 23.99 17.72 7.43
C LYS A 166 24.82 17.20 8.61
N ALA A 167 25.72 18.04 9.16
CA ALA A 167 26.51 17.66 10.32
C ALA A 167 25.63 17.45 11.55
N HIS A 168 24.60 18.28 11.76
CA HIS A 168 23.66 18.10 12.86
C HIS A 168 22.87 16.79 12.74
N ALA A 169 22.37 16.46 11.54
CA ALA A 169 21.67 15.20 11.29
C ALA A 169 22.57 13.99 11.59
N GLN A 170 23.84 14.05 11.17
CA GLN A 170 24.81 12.99 11.44
C GLN A 170 25.13 12.85 12.94
N ALA A 171 25.30 13.98 13.65
CA ALA A 171 25.59 13.98 15.07
C ALA A 171 24.41 13.47 15.92
N THR A 172 23.18 13.75 15.52
CA THR A 172 21.97 13.38 16.26
C THR A 172 21.42 12.01 15.87
N TRP A 173 21.93 11.38 14.81
CA TRP A 173 21.43 10.10 14.31
C TRP A 173 21.70 8.94 15.26
N TYR A 174 22.96 8.77 15.65
CA TYR A 174 23.40 7.58 16.36
C TYR A 174 22.74 7.49 17.74
N ARG A 175 22.04 6.37 17.98
CA ARG A 175 21.30 6.11 19.23
C ARG A 175 20.27 7.19 19.60
N ASN A 176 19.65 7.82 18.61
CA ASN A 176 18.59 8.78 18.87
C ASN A 176 17.39 8.12 19.58
N PRO A 177 17.02 8.55 20.81
CA PRO A 177 15.96 7.91 21.58
C PRO A 177 14.58 8.11 20.94
N PHE A 178 14.33 9.26 20.30
CA PHE A 178 13.05 9.55 19.67
C PHE A 178 12.81 8.65 18.45
N ILE A 179 13.81 8.55 17.56
CA ILE A 179 13.72 7.70 16.36
C ILE A 179 13.63 6.22 16.76
N THR A 180 14.41 5.79 17.75
CA THR A 180 14.36 4.40 18.26
C THR A 180 12.98 4.08 18.84
N THR A 181 12.40 5.01 19.60
CA THR A 181 11.06 4.86 20.17
C THR A 181 9.99 4.83 19.08
N GLU A 182 10.09 5.71 18.08
CA GLU A 182 9.17 5.73 16.94
C GLU A 182 9.14 4.39 16.21
N TRP A 183 10.30 3.85 15.83
CA TRP A 183 10.36 2.56 15.12
C TRP A 183 9.96 1.38 15.99
N THR A 184 10.22 1.47 17.30
CA THR A 184 9.75 0.46 18.26
C THR A 184 8.22 0.46 18.32
N LEU A 185 7.60 1.64 18.44
CA LEU A 185 6.14 1.79 18.41
C LEU A 185 5.55 1.32 17.08
N GLN A 186 6.19 1.66 15.95
CA GLN A 186 5.80 1.18 14.63
C GLN A 186 5.89 -0.35 14.52
N MET A 187 6.94 -0.97 15.06
CA MET A 187 7.09 -2.42 15.11
C MET A 187 5.95 -3.06 15.92
N PHE A 188 5.61 -2.50 17.09
CA PHE A 188 4.50 -3.01 17.90
C PHE A 188 3.15 -2.86 17.20
N ASP A 189 2.89 -1.74 16.53
CA ASP A 189 1.66 -1.51 15.75
C ASP A 189 1.50 -2.55 14.63
N ASN A 190 2.58 -2.80 13.88
CA ASN A 190 2.61 -3.77 12.80
C ASN A 190 2.52 -5.22 13.29
N LEU A 191 3.21 -5.54 14.39
CA LEU A 191 3.13 -6.86 15.02
C LEU A 191 1.73 -7.16 15.56
N TYR A 192 1.10 -6.17 16.19
CA TYR A 192 -0.27 -6.30 16.69
C TYR A 192 -1.27 -6.49 15.55
N SER A 193 -1.21 -5.62 14.52
CA SER A 193 -2.12 -5.69 13.37
C SER A 193 -1.98 -7.00 12.60
N SER A 194 -0.75 -7.48 12.41
CA SER A 194 -0.47 -8.75 11.75
C SER A 194 -0.90 -9.95 12.58
N GLY A 195 -0.65 -9.93 13.90
CA GLY A 195 -1.11 -10.95 14.83
C GLY A 195 -2.64 -11.09 14.84
N LEU A 196 -3.36 -9.97 14.88
CA LEU A 196 -4.83 -9.96 14.78
C LEU A 196 -5.32 -10.49 13.44
N PHE A 197 -4.70 -10.06 12.34
CA PHE A 197 -5.03 -10.54 11.01
C PHE A 197 -4.86 -12.07 10.91
N MET A 198 -3.72 -12.59 11.38
CA MET A 198 -3.45 -14.04 11.39
C MET A 198 -4.40 -14.80 12.31
N TYR A 199 -4.71 -14.26 13.48
CA TYR A 199 -5.69 -14.85 14.40
C TYR A 199 -7.09 -14.94 13.74
N GLN A 200 -7.51 -13.89 13.04
CA GLN A 200 -8.77 -13.87 12.34
C GLN A 200 -8.82 -14.90 11.21
N LEU A 201 -7.72 -15.07 10.48
CA LEU A 201 -7.64 -16.12 9.46
C LEU A 201 -7.67 -17.51 10.04
N TYR A 202 -6.96 -17.73 11.14
CA TYR A 202 -6.94 -19.00 11.84
C TYR A 202 -8.33 -19.38 12.33
N THR A 203 -9.06 -18.46 12.95
CA THR A 203 -10.42 -18.70 13.43
C THR A 203 -11.40 -18.98 12.29
N GLN A 204 -11.30 -18.25 11.17
CA GLN A 204 -12.11 -18.52 9.97
C GLN A 204 -11.78 -19.88 9.35
N SER A 205 -10.49 -20.24 9.27
CA SER A 205 -10.07 -21.54 8.75
C SER A 205 -10.56 -22.69 9.63
N ALA A 206 -10.54 -22.52 10.96
CA ALA A 206 -11.03 -23.53 11.90
C ALA A 206 -12.55 -23.74 11.79
N GLN A 207 -13.31 -22.65 11.61
CA GLN A 207 -14.77 -22.69 11.41
C GLN A 207 -15.19 -23.33 10.07
N MET A 208 -14.30 -23.38 9.08
CA MET A 208 -14.53 -24.06 7.80
C MET A 208 -14.29 -25.58 7.86
N SER A 209 -14.05 -26.15 9.04
CA SER A 209 -13.98 -27.60 9.21
C SER A 209 -15.32 -28.26 8.82
N PRO A 210 -15.31 -29.43 8.18
CA PRO A 210 -16.44 -29.99 7.44
C PRO A 210 -17.50 -30.57 8.39
N VAL A 211 -18.30 -29.72 9.01
CA VAL A 211 -19.49 -30.16 9.76
C VAL A 211 -20.68 -30.15 8.80
N GLY A 212 -20.96 -31.35 8.27
CA GLY A 212 -22.30 -31.89 8.02
C GLY A 212 -23.33 -31.01 7.30
N TYR A 213 -23.61 -31.38 6.05
CA TYR A 213 -24.94 -31.41 5.43
C TYR A 213 -25.91 -30.23 5.73
N GLY A 214 -26.03 -29.32 4.75
CA GLY A 214 -27.35 -28.73 4.46
C GLY A 214 -27.64 -27.31 4.92
N SER A 215 -26.72 -26.34 4.81
CA SER A 215 -27.12 -24.93 4.88
C SER A 215 -26.46 -24.03 3.84
N HIS A 216 -27.33 -23.40 3.06
CA HIS A 216 -27.17 -22.93 1.69
C HIS A 216 -26.73 -21.46 1.58
N VAL A 217 -25.92 -20.92 2.50
CA VAL A 217 -25.78 -19.45 2.61
C VAL A 217 -24.52 -18.86 1.95
N PHE A 218 -23.51 -19.64 1.54
CA PHE A 218 -22.47 -19.13 0.62
C PHE A 218 -21.81 -20.27 -0.16
N SER A 219 -22.54 -20.80 -1.15
CA SER A 219 -22.00 -21.79 -2.09
C SER A 219 -20.99 -21.11 -3.03
N PHE A 220 -19.71 -21.11 -2.65
CA PHE A 220 -18.60 -20.87 -3.58
C PHE A 220 -18.31 -22.18 -4.32
N PRO A 221 -18.17 -22.18 -5.66
CA PRO A 221 -17.99 -23.42 -6.43
C PRO A 221 -16.62 -24.07 -6.16
N GLU A 222 -16.70 -25.36 -5.84
CA GLU A 222 -15.71 -26.44 -6.01
C GLU A 222 -14.41 -26.49 -5.19
N VAL A 223 -14.10 -27.75 -4.84
CA VAL A 223 -13.31 -28.25 -3.72
C VAL A 223 -11.79 -28.22 -3.98
N GLY A 224 -11.33 -27.49 -5.01
CA GLY A 224 -9.90 -27.33 -5.34
C GLY A 224 -9.22 -26.07 -4.77
N SER A 225 -9.97 -25.14 -4.14
CA SER A 225 -9.53 -23.73 -4.03
C SER A 225 -9.09 -23.25 -2.63
N ILE A 226 -9.25 -24.03 -1.56
CA ILE A 226 -8.91 -23.56 -0.19
C ILE A 226 -7.41 -23.31 -0.06
N GLY A 227 -6.56 -24.23 -0.52
CA GLY A 227 -5.11 -24.05 -0.51
C GLY A 227 -4.66 -22.82 -1.31
N ARG A 228 -5.31 -22.56 -2.46
CA ARG A 228 -5.04 -21.35 -3.27
C ARG A 228 -5.39 -20.08 -2.51
N ARG A 229 -6.55 -20.05 -1.84
CA ARG A 229 -7.00 -18.90 -1.06
C ARG A 229 -6.12 -18.63 0.16
N ILE A 230 -5.76 -19.67 0.90
CA ILE A 230 -4.82 -19.56 2.04
C ILE A 230 -3.48 -19.03 1.55
N ARG A 231 -2.96 -19.54 0.44
CA ARG A 231 -1.70 -19.07 -0.16
C ARG A 231 -1.77 -17.61 -0.59
N GLU A 232 -2.86 -17.18 -1.22
CA GLU A 232 -3.07 -15.78 -1.63
C GLU A 232 -3.10 -14.84 -0.42
N ILE A 233 -3.86 -15.21 0.61
CA ILE A 233 -3.95 -14.44 1.84
C ILE A 233 -2.60 -14.41 2.57
N PHE A 234 -1.86 -15.52 2.59
CA PHE A 234 -0.52 -15.58 3.16
C PHE A 234 0.44 -14.62 2.45
N TYR A 235 0.46 -14.59 1.11
CA TYR A 235 1.30 -13.64 0.38
C TYR A 235 0.91 -12.19 0.65
N ILE A 236 -0.39 -11.89 0.72
CA ILE A 236 -0.89 -10.57 1.12
C ILE A 236 -0.40 -10.20 2.53
N SER A 237 -0.39 -11.16 3.44
CA SER A 237 0.08 -10.96 4.82
C SER A 237 1.58 -10.71 4.87
N VAL A 238 2.37 -11.55 4.21
CA VAL A 238 3.83 -11.43 4.17
C VAL A 238 4.24 -10.09 3.56
N ALA A 239 3.59 -9.69 2.46
CA ALA A 239 3.88 -8.43 1.78
C ALA A 239 3.56 -7.20 2.64
N ASN A 240 2.45 -7.22 3.38
CA ASN A 240 2.00 -6.06 4.17
C ASN A 240 2.59 -6.00 5.58
N PHE A 241 3.04 -7.13 6.14
CA PHE A 241 3.41 -7.22 7.55
C PHE A 241 4.84 -7.66 7.77
N VAL A 242 5.26 -8.77 7.13
CA VAL A 242 6.57 -9.36 7.41
C VAL A 242 7.68 -8.46 6.91
N PHE A 243 7.60 -7.96 5.67
CA PHE A 243 8.65 -7.07 5.16
C PHE A 243 8.78 -5.78 5.97
N PRO A 244 7.71 -4.98 6.21
CA PRO A 244 7.84 -3.78 7.03
C PRO A 244 8.38 -4.04 8.44
N VAL A 245 7.99 -5.14 9.08
CA VAL A 245 8.53 -5.52 10.40
C VAL A 245 10.02 -5.84 10.32
N LEU A 246 10.47 -6.62 9.33
CA LEU A 246 11.88 -6.94 9.16
C LEU A 246 12.71 -5.67 8.86
N PHE A 247 12.18 -4.76 8.04
CA PHE A 247 12.83 -3.47 7.78
C PHE A 247 12.89 -2.59 9.04
N ASN A 248 11.84 -2.54 9.86
CA ASN A 248 11.88 -1.82 11.14
C ASN A 248 12.91 -2.40 12.10
N VAL A 249 13.03 -3.74 12.18
CA VAL A 249 14.09 -4.40 12.97
C VAL A 249 15.47 -4.02 12.44
N GLY A 250 15.67 -4.07 11.11
CA GLY A 250 16.91 -3.64 10.47
C GLY A 250 17.25 -2.19 10.77
N GLN A 251 16.27 -1.28 10.73
CA GLN A 251 16.44 0.13 11.07
C GLN A 251 16.87 0.30 12.53
N ILE A 252 16.22 -0.37 13.48
CA ILE A 252 16.60 -0.34 14.90
C ILE A 252 18.02 -0.86 15.11
N ILE A 253 18.42 -1.94 14.42
CA ILE A 253 19.79 -2.45 14.48
C ILE A 253 20.77 -1.41 13.92
N CYS A 254 20.46 -0.82 12.77
CA CYS A 254 21.32 0.18 12.13
C CYS A 254 21.51 1.43 13.00
N ILE A 255 20.46 2.01 13.57
CA ILE A 255 20.61 3.23 14.40
C ILE A 255 21.35 2.98 15.71
N THR A 256 21.33 1.73 16.20
CA THR A 256 22.01 1.36 17.44
C THR A 256 23.45 0.89 17.23
N SER A 257 23.77 0.39 16.04
CA SER A 257 25.04 -0.26 15.72
C SER A 257 25.95 0.54 14.78
N ASP A 258 25.37 1.33 13.86
CA ASP A 258 26.11 2.03 12.82
C ASP A 258 25.93 3.56 12.96
N PRO A 259 27.02 4.34 13.12
CA PRO A 259 26.94 5.80 13.15
C PRO A 259 26.64 6.42 11.77
N SER A 260 26.63 5.63 10.68
CA SER A 260 26.35 6.11 9.33
C SER A 260 24.88 6.54 9.17
N PHE A 261 24.67 7.85 9.27
CA PHE A 261 23.40 8.51 8.95
C PHE A 261 22.89 8.16 7.54
N TYR A 262 23.81 7.98 6.59
CA TYR A 262 23.50 7.68 5.21
C TYR A 262 22.78 6.35 5.06
N VAL A 263 23.37 5.27 5.60
CA VAL A 263 22.79 3.91 5.53
C VAL A 263 21.44 3.88 6.21
N GLY A 264 21.35 4.51 7.38
CA GLY A 264 20.12 4.63 8.15
C GLY A 264 19.00 5.34 7.40
N THR A 265 19.30 6.47 6.76
CA THR A 265 18.34 7.24 5.97
C THR A 265 17.91 6.48 4.71
N LEU A 266 18.83 5.76 4.05
CA LEU A 266 18.49 4.93 2.90
C LEU A 266 17.52 3.81 3.28
N LEU A 267 17.77 3.13 4.40
CA LEU A 267 16.85 2.13 4.95
C LEU A 267 15.50 2.74 5.35
N LEU A 268 15.48 3.95 5.91
CA LEU A 268 14.24 4.70 6.19
C LEU A 268 13.39 4.89 4.93
N LEU A 269 14.02 5.41 3.88
CA LEU A 269 13.33 5.67 2.62
C LEU A 269 12.87 4.37 1.97
N VAL A 270 13.74 3.37 1.82
CA VAL A 270 13.40 2.07 1.23
C VAL A 270 12.22 1.43 1.97
N ASN A 271 12.23 1.40 3.31
CA ASN A 271 11.11 0.87 4.09
C ASN A 271 9.79 1.61 3.81
N THR A 272 9.85 2.94 3.70
CA THR A 272 8.70 3.79 3.38
C THR A 272 8.08 3.40 2.02
N TYR A 273 8.90 3.24 0.98
CA TYR A 273 8.44 2.82 -0.34
C TYR A 273 7.95 1.37 -0.35
N VAL A 274 8.69 0.44 0.27
CA VAL A 274 8.31 -0.98 0.35
C VAL A 274 6.96 -1.15 1.06
N SER A 275 6.71 -0.38 2.12
CA SER A 275 5.42 -0.39 2.83
C SER A 275 4.27 0.04 1.92
N VAL A 276 4.43 1.14 1.17
CA VAL A 276 3.42 1.60 0.19
C VAL A 276 3.23 0.56 -0.92
N ILE A 277 4.32 0.03 -1.48
CA ILE A 277 4.28 -0.97 -2.55
C ILE A 277 3.56 -2.25 -2.09
N GLY A 278 3.88 -2.77 -0.90
CA GLY A 278 3.23 -3.95 -0.33
C GLY A 278 1.72 -3.75 -0.17
N VAL A 279 1.34 -2.57 0.36
CA VAL A 279 -0.04 -2.14 0.50
C VAL A 279 -0.75 -2.13 -0.86
N LEU A 280 -0.14 -1.58 -1.90
CA LEU A 280 -0.73 -1.53 -3.25
C LEU A 280 -0.88 -2.91 -3.88
N PHE A 281 0.15 -3.75 -3.82
CA PHE A 281 0.10 -5.11 -4.36
C PHE A 281 -1.06 -5.90 -3.78
N ALA A 282 -1.27 -5.82 -2.47
CA ALA A 282 -2.40 -6.47 -1.83
C ALA A 282 -3.76 -5.96 -2.34
N THR A 283 -3.90 -4.67 -2.65
CA THR A 283 -5.15 -4.13 -3.21
C THR A 283 -5.37 -4.56 -4.66
N ILE A 284 -4.32 -4.47 -5.48
CA ILE A 284 -4.37 -4.87 -6.88
C ILE A 284 -4.70 -6.36 -6.98
N TRP A 285 -4.09 -7.19 -6.12
CA TRP A 285 -4.35 -8.62 -6.08
C TRP A 285 -5.82 -8.94 -5.77
N VAL A 286 -6.37 -8.33 -4.73
CA VAL A 286 -7.79 -8.51 -4.36
C VAL A 286 -8.72 -8.03 -5.49
N SER A 287 -8.41 -6.89 -6.09
CA SER A 287 -9.22 -6.30 -7.17
C SER A 287 -9.16 -7.12 -8.47
N GLY A 288 -7.98 -7.63 -8.82
CA GLY A 288 -7.78 -8.48 -10.00
C GLY A 288 -8.52 -9.81 -9.89
N GLY A 289 -8.56 -10.41 -8.70
CA GLY A 289 -9.33 -11.63 -8.45
C GLY A 289 -10.84 -11.44 -8.63
N GLU A 290 -11.39 -10.31 -8.17
CA GLU A 290 -12.79 -9.96 -8.40
C GLU A 290 -13.08 -9.70 -9.89
N TYR A 291 -12.16 -9.04 -10.60
CA TYR A 291 -12.29 -8.76 -12.03
C TYR A 291 -12.37 -10.03 -12.87
N VAL A 292 -11.44 -10.97 -12.68
CA VAL A 292 -11.43 -12.26 -13.40
C VAL A 292 -12.70 -13.04 -13.12
N ARG A 293 -13.16 -13.08 -11.85
CA ARG A 293 -14.40 -13.78 -11.49
C ARG A 293 -15.62 -13.20 -12.19
N ARG A 294 -15.74 -11.86 -12.28
CA ARG A 294 -16.83 -11.19 -12.99
C ARG A 294 -16.79 -11.50 -14.49
N GLN A 295 -15.61 -11.52 -15.10
CA GLN A 295 -15.47 -11.88 -16.51
C GLN A 295 -15.83 -13.35 -16.78
N THR A 296 -15.39 -14.28 -15.94
CA THR A 296 -15.76 -15.70 -16.09
C THR A 296 -17.27 -15.90 -15.94
N ALA A 297 -17.91 -15.19 -14.99
CA ALA A 297 -19.37 -15.25 -14.83
C ALA A 297 -20.12 -14.67 -16.03
N ALA A 298 -19.62 -13.58 -16.64
CA ALA A 298 -20.24 -12.97 -17.82
C ALA A 298 -20.01 -13.77 -19.11
N ASN A 299 -18.86 -14.45 -19.24
CA ASN A 299 -18.51 -15.25 -20.41
C ASN A 299 -18.96 -16.71 -20.31
N SER A 300 -19.41 -17.16 -19.13
CA SER A 300 -20.03 -18.46 -19.00
C SER A 300 -21.31 -18.41 -19.82
N PRO A 301 -21.40 -19.11 -20.96
CA PRO A 301 -22.60 -19.08 -21.77
C PRO A 301 -23.70 -19.66 -20.89
N GLU A 302 -24.60 -18.79 -20.42
CA GLU A 302 -25.89 -19.25 -19.97
C GLU A 302 -26.49 -20.00 -21.15
N THR A 303 -26.33 -21.32 -21.06
CA THR A 303 -27.34 -22.34 -21.19
C THR A 303 -28.68 -21.76 -20.72
N SER A 304 -29.19 -20.84 -21.51
CA SER A 304 -30.55 -20.33 -21.54
C SER A 304 -31.45 -21.41 -22.15
N LEU A 305 -31.26 -22.66 -21.71
CA LEU A 305 -32.38 -23.55 -21.49
C LEU A 305 -33.12 -23.01 -20.28
N ARG A 306 -33.80 -21.89 -20.56
CA ARG A 306 -34.97 -21.42 -19.88
C ARG A 306 -35.89 -22.63 -19.86
N PHE A 307 -35.85 -23.42 -18.78
CA PHE A 307 -36.95 -24.28 -18.42
C PHE A 307 -38.12 -23.32 -18.22
N THR A 308 -38.85 -23.08 -19.30
CA THR A 308 -40.25 -22.67 -19.20
C THR A 308 -40.86 -23.65 -18.20
N PRO A 309 -41.38 -23.17 -17.06
CA PRO A 309 -42.16 -24.02 -16.19
C PRO A 309 -43.26 -24.58 -17.08
N LEU A 310 -43.26 -25.89 -17.33
CA LEU A 310 -44.43 -26.53 -17.87
C LEU A 310 -45.55 -26.22 -16.90
N ASP A 311 -46.55 -25.51 -17.42
CA ASP A 311 -47.76 -25.07 -16.75
C ASP A 311 -48.40 -26.27 -16.06
N ARG A 312 -48.13 -26.44 -14.76
CA ARG A 312 -48.73 -27.49 -13.93
C ARG A 312 -50.14 -27.06 -13.51
N ARG A 313 -50.95 -26.67 -14.49
CA ARG A 313 -52.41 -26.58 -14.36
C ARG A 313 -53.00 -27.94 -14.70
N ALA A 314 -53.22 -28.75 -13.66
CA ALA A 314 -54.38 -29.64 -13.51
C ALA A 314 -54.07 -30.69 -12.43
N PHE A 315 -54.32 -30.37 -11.16
CA PHE A 315 -54.77 -31.38 -10.19
C PHE A 315 -55.50 -30.67 -9.03
N GLY A 316 -56.82 -30.71 -9.11
CA GLY A 316 -57.72 -31.05 -8.00
C GLY A 316 -57.93 -30.08 -6.83
N PRO A 317 -59.18 -29.84 -6.40
CA PRO A 317 -59.48 -29.05 -5.21
C PRO A 317 -59.25 -29.89 -3.95
N THR A 318 -58.26 -29.52 -3.14
CA THR A 318 -58.11 -30.07 -1.79
C THR A 318 -58.86 -29.18 -0.80
N ARG A 319 -59.95 -29.76 -0.31
CA ARG A 319 -60.80 -29.42 0.84
C ARG A 319 -60.12 -28.54 1.91
N GLN A 320 -60.68 -27.35 2.12
CA GLN A 320 -60.49 -26.52 3.30
C GLN A 320 -61.03 -27.25 4.54
N VAL A 321 -60.20 -27.35 5.58
CA VAL A 321 -60.63 -27.65 6.94
C VAL A 321 -60.37 -26.38 7.75
N ASP A 322 -61.46 -25.72 8.13
CA ASP A 322 -61.49 -24.64 9.11
C ASP A 322 -61.13 -25.19 10.50
N ILE A 323 -60.07 -24.66 11.11
CA ILE A 323 -59.95 -24.63 12.57
C ILE A 323 -59.47 -23.22 12.94
N GLY A 324 -60.39 -22.46 13.52
CA GLY A 324 -60.13 -21.14 14.07
C GLY A 324 -59.42 -21.17 15.42
N SER A 325 -58.58 -20.16 15.62
CA SER A 325 -58.37 -19.37 16.86
C SER A 325 -57.15 -18.50 16.55
N GLY A 326 -57.20 -17.18 16.54
CA GLY A 326 -57.75 -16.33 17.57
C GLY A 326 -56.59 -15.66 18.28
N PHE A 327 -55.90 -14.71 17.63
CA PHE A 327 -55.02 -13.76 18.32
C PHE A 327 -55.02 -12.42 17.56
N LYS A 328 -55.65 -11.43 18.18
CA LYS A 328 -55.59 -10.01 17.79
C LYS A 328 -54.30 -9.43 18.37
N ALA A 329 -53.47 -8.80 17.54
CA ALA A 329 -52.47 -7.85 18.00
C ALA A 329 -52.50 -6.61 17.10
N VAL A 330 -53.03 -5.57 17.74
CA VAL A 330 -52.99 -4.13 17.48
C VAL A 330 -51.98 -3.67 16.43
N GLU A 331 -52.53 -3.08 15.37
CA GLU A 331 -51.83 -2.36 14.32
C GLU A 331 -51.64 -0.89 14.75
N GLU A 332 -50.39 -0.50 15.02
CA GLU A 332 -50.03 0.88 15.32
C GLU A 332 -49.59 1.62 14.06
N ARG A 333 -50.50 2.49 13.64
CA ARG A 333 -50.41 3.43 12.53
C ARG A 333 -49.49 4.60 12.91
N ARG A 334 -48.34 4.76 12.22
CA ARG A 334 -47.67 6.07 12.10
C ARG A 334 -47.37 6.43 10.65
N ARG A 335 -47.80 7.65 10.33
CA ARG A 335 -47.82 8.36 9.04
C ARG A 335 -46.45 9.04 8.74
N PRO A 336 -46.28 9.65 7.55
CA PRO A 336 -45.04 9.65 6.79
C PRO A 336 -44.27 10.98 6.81
N THR A 337 -43.30 11.08 5.89
CA THR A 337 -42.70 12.24 5.22
C THR A 337 -41.38 12.77 5.76
N LEU A 338 -40.30 12.56 4.99
CA LEU A 338 -39.37 13.62 4.58
C LEU A 338 -38.57 13.14 3.36
N GLU A 339 -39.04 13.52 2.18
CA GLU A 339 -38.23 13.47 0.95
C GLU A 339 -37.16 14.55 1.04
N LEU A 340 -35.89 14.14 1.07
CA LEU A 340 -34.78 15.05 0.80
C LEU A 340 -34.49 15.01 -0.70
N SER A 341 -34.80 16.13 -1.34
CA SER A 341 -34.38 16.52 -2.68
C SER A 341 -32.89 16.26 -2.87
N LYS A 342 -32.56 15.38 -3.82
CA LYS A 342 -31.22 15.30 -4.41
C LYS A 342 -31.23 16.19 -5.64
N THR A 343 -30.45 17.26 -5.57
CA THR A 343 -29.98 17.99 -6.74
C THR A 343 -28.96 17.11 -7.46
N ASP A 344 -29.39 16.54 -8.59
CA ASP A 344 -28.50 15.98 -9.60
C ASP A 344 -27.73 17.14 -10.23
N VAL A 345 -26.42 17.16 -10.00
CA VAL A 345 -25.49 17.96 -10.81
C VAL A 345 -25.02 17.04 -11.91
N ASP A 346 -25.61 17.23 -13.08
CA ASP A 346 -25.22 16.63 -14.35
C ASP A 346 -23.77 17.05 -14.65
N PHE A 347 -22.89 16.07 -14.82
CA PHE A 347 -21.48 16.26 -15.18
C PHE A 347 -21.14 15.38 -16.39
N ASP A 348 -22.02 15.40 -17.38
CA ASP A 348 -21.83 14.80 -18.69
C ASP A 348 -21.94 15.91 -19.74
N ASP A 349 -20.91 16.76 -19.81
CA ASP A 349 -20.61 17.61 -20.98
C ASP A 349 -19.11 17.97 -20.94
N LEU A 350 -18.28 16.98 -21.29
CA LEU A 350 -16.91 17.20 -21.75
C LEU A 350 -16.74 16.38 -23.02
N GLU A 351 -17.21 16.97 -24.13
CA GLU A 351 -16.79 16.66 -25.49
C GLU A 351 -15.27 16.62 -25.55
N LEU A 352 -14.71 15.42 -25.68
CA LEU A 352 -13.34 15.22 -26.14
C LEU A 352 -13.41 14.65 -27.56
N ASP A 353 -13.80 15.50 -28.50
CA ASP A 353 -13.79 15.18 -29.92
C ASP A 353 -12.45 15.60 -30.55
N LYS A 354 -11.96 14.76 -31.47
CA LYS A 354 -10.86 14.97 -32.43
C LYS A 354 -9.42 15.03 -31.91
N ILE A 355 -8.74 13.88 -31.84
CA ILE A 355 -7.44 13.65 -32.55
C ILE A 355 -7.33 12.16 -32.91
N THR A 356 -7.85 11.76 -34.06
CA THR A 356 -7.49 10.50 -34.73
C THR A 356 -6.96 10.82 -36.13
N GLY A 357 -5.66 11.13 -36.18
CA GLY A 357 -4.89 11.22 -37.41
C GLY A 357 -4.42 9.83 -37.83
N GLU A 358 -5.06 9.30 -38.85
CA GLU A 358 -4.74 8.07 -39.57
C GLU A 358 -3.35 8.18 -40.23
N ASN A 359 -2.39 7.36 -39.79
CA ASN A 359 -1.14 7.13 -40.52
C ASN A 359 -0.92 5.63 -40.69
N ARG A 360 -1.29 5.13 -41.87
CA ARG A 360 -0.95 3.79 -42.36
C ARG A 360 0.55 3.75 -42.67
N LEU A 361 1.26 2.81 -42.05
CA LEU A 361 2.61 2.40 -42.46
C LEU A 361 2.58 0.94 -42.94
N PRO A 362 3.42 0.58 -43.94
CA PRO A 362 3.31 -0.67 -44.66
C PRO A 362 3.89 -1.86 -43.86
N SER A 363 3.23 -3.00 -44.02
CA SER A 363 3.63 -4.31 -43.54
C SER A 363 4.92 -4.77 -44.21
N GLY A 364 6.01 -4.81 -43.45
CA GLY A 364 7.27 -5.47 -43.78
C GLY A 364 7.54 -6.68 -42.87
N PRO A 365 8.28 -7.71 -43.34
CA PRO A 365 8.48 -8.97 -42.62
C PRO A 365 9.38 -8.80 -41.39
N GLY A 366 8.98 -9.45 -40.29
CA GLY A 366 9.55 -9.25 -38.95
C GLY A 366 10.97 -9.83 -38.75
N PRO A 367 11.79 -9.24 -37.85
CA PRO A 367 13.08 -9.77 -37.47
C PRO A 367 12.99 -10.53 -36.14
N TYR A 368 12.63 -11.81 -36.19
CA TYR A 368 12.80 -12.74 -35.06
C TYR A 368 13.74 -13.87 -35.47
N SER A 369 15.05 -13.59 -35.54
CA SER A 369 16.10 -14.63 -35.58
C SER A 369 17.49 -14.01 -35.42
N LYS A 370 17.81 -13.37 -34.28
CA LYS A 370 19.20 -12.90 -34.04
C LYS A 370 19.70 -12.82 -32.60
N TYR A 371 19.05 -13.49 -31.64
CA TYR A 371 19.44 -13.46 -30.22
C TYR A 371 19.71 -14.83 -29.60
N SER A 372 20.31 -15.77 -30.34
CA SER A 372 20.79 -17.05 -29.76
C SER A 372 22.31 -17.09 -29.48
N ASN A 373 23.06 -16.03 -29.79
CA ASN A 373 24.53 -16.06 -29.75
C ASN A 373 25.19 -15.14 -28.70
N ILE A 374 24.41 -14.48 -27.82
CA ILE A 374 24.96 -13.60 -26.78
C ILE A 374 25.21 -14.35 -25.45
N GLU A 375 24.49 -15.43 -25.16
CA GLU A 375 24.72 -16.24 -23.95
C GLU A 375 26.05 -17.01 -23.94
N VAL A 376 26.64 -17.27 -25.12
CA VAL A 376 27.92 -17.98 -25.21
C VAL A 376 29.12 -17.07 -24.97
N LEU A 377 28.99 -15.74 -25.17
CA LEU A 377 30.09 -14.81 -24.95
C LEU A 377 30.26 -14.42 -23.46
N ILE A 378 29.16 -14.32 -22.71
CA ILE A 378 29.21 -13.92 -21.29
C ILE A 378 29.76 -15.04 -20.39
N LYS A 379 29.64 -16.31 -20.82
CA LYS A 379 30.14 -17.45 -20.04
C LYS A 379 31.66 -17.62 -20.11
N ARG A 380 32.35 -16.98 -21.07
CA ARG A 380 33.79 -17.15 -21.30
C ARG A 380 34.65 -16.16 -20.49
N ASP A 381 34.11 -15.00 -20.14
CA ASP A 381 34.84 -13.98 -19.37
C ASP A 381 34.79 -14.21 -17.85
N VAL A 382 33.89 -15.08 -17.36
CA VAL A 382 33.79 -15.45 -15.94
C VAL A 382 34.75 -16.60 -15.57
N GLU A 383 35.30 -17.33 -16.54
CA GLU A 383 36.29 -18.39 -16.30
C GLU A 383 37.75 -17.91 -16.45
N GLN A 384 37.98 -16.63 -16.76
CA GLN A 384 39.33 -16.04 -16.90
C GLN A 384 39.63 -14.85 -15.96
N ALA A 385 38.77 -14.58 -14.98
CA ALA A 385 39.01 -13.68 -13.85
C ALA A 385 38.94 -14.49 -12.55
#